data_AF-A0A9P0DDU8-F1
#
_entry.id   AF-A0A9P0DDU8-F1
#
_cell.length_a   1.000
_cell.length_b   1.000
_cell.length_c   1.000
_cell.angle_alpha   90.00
_cell.angle_beta   90.00
_cell.angle_gamma   90.00
#
_symmetry.space_group_name_H-M   'P 1'
#
loop_
_entity.id
_entity.type
_entity.pdbx_description
1 polymer ?
#
loop_
_entity_poly.entity_id
_entity_poly.type
_entity_poly.pdbx_seq_one_letter_code
_entity_poly.pdbx_strand_id
1 'polypeptide(L)'
;MNTSIEFPSVIINNLEVQNSIKTFELSKKYLKRITKLALLNIINRRIQVPENEFIEKLAFDQVPYFIFKRKSQNRFIKAHHKYGTGVLDALEKGFLRQMDLIIVRKNTKEILESYRFKYKYNNENEGEAGIRDSEKVRKAMLGLLNAIRCLPGEKWPEDDVDLLCDICYQDNTPSTYEPPHFRPNTEVKSVDHFAVYHMGRINTGFHKLTGEARGWNLETFKDTATSAPVPVVEEQVPRDEEERQYANDAEQEPMEIAQEPLEMAQGSMEKQQTVTEEERESLEIDAISPEIRFGNLKIRSNNKRGCIDQIMKSPPKKAKLMLNESIENKSLEIASVLSQALENCACEWRNLDQTFQLINCNKCLEPVHAVCNGYFDSQAIDKEQFICLSCSSNNKNNKLRAHLRLVLYGAFCEEREPAVLRNAKKTEKKLLLKKLEKYGIIQPGTGVVNLKALEEAIRRNFFDVQNSARL
;
A
#
# COMPACT_ATOMS: atom_id res chain seq x y z
N MET A 1 -10.70 -4.23 -31.89
CA MET A 1 -9.37 -4.83 -31.67
C MET A 1 -9.24 -5.17 -30.18
N ASN A 2 -9.11 -6.44 -29.80
CA ASN A 2 -8.91 -6.87 -28.41
C ASN A 2 -7.41 -6.98 -28.14
N THR A 3 -6.73 -5.87 -27.86
CA THR A 3 -5.39 -5.91 -27.27
C THR A 3 -5.54 -6.40 -25.84
N SER A 4 -5.20 -7.67 -25.58
CA SER A 4 -5.11 -8.16 -24.21
C SER A 4 -3.98 -7.40 -23.52
N ILE A 5 -4.32 -6.39 -22.74
CA ILE A 5 -3.37 -5.68 -21.88
C ILE A 5 -2.86 -6.72 -20.89
N GLU A 6 -1.64 -7.23 -21.13
CA GLU A 6 -0.95 -8.08 -20.17
C GLU A 6 -0.66 -7.22 -18.95
N PHE A 7 -1.47 -7.41 -17.90
CA PHE A 7 -1.20 -6.77 -16.63
C PHE A 7 0.07 -7.40 -16.04
N PRO A 8 1.18 -6.64 -15.89
CA PRO A 8 2.36 -7.16 -15.22
C PRO A 8 1.94 -7.62 -13.82
N SER A 9 2.52 -8.74 -13.37
CA SER A 9 2.23 -9.29 -12.05
C SER A 9 2.42 -8.19 -11.01
N VAL A 10 1.37 -7.91 -10.23
CA VAL A 10 1.39 -6.94 -9.14
C VAL A 10 2.03 -7.57 -7.90
N ILE A 11 3.18 -8.23 -8.08
CA ILE A 11 3.92 -8.89 -7.01
C ILE A 11 5.12 -8.01 -6.72
N ILE A 12 5.17 -7.45 -5.52
CA ILE A 12 6.37 -6.78 -5.01
C ILE A 12 7.19 -7.80 -4.21
N ASN A 13 8.46 -7.93 -4.56
CA ASN A 13 9.42 -8.77 -3.84
C ASN A 13 10.63 -7.94 -3.39
N ASN A 14 11.54 -8.55 -2.62
CA ASN A 14 12.76 -7.91 -2.14
C ASN A 14 13.62 -7.27 -3.23
N LEU A 15 13.74 -7.95 -4.37
CA LEU A 15 14.52 -7.45 -5.48
C LEU A 15 13.92 -6.15 -6.04
N GLU A 16 12.60 -6.02 -6.06
CA GLU A 16 11.93 -4.79 -6.51
C GLU A 16 12.16 -3.64 -5.54
N VAL A 17 12.12 -3.89 -4.24
CA VAL A 17 12.44 -2.88 -3.21
C VAL A 17 13.89 -2.43 -3.34
N GLN A 18 14.82 -3.38 -3.45
CA GLN A 18 16.25 -3.08 -3.65
C GLN A 18 16.51 -2.33 -4.96
N ASN A 19 15.76 -2.62 -6.02
CA ASN A 19 15.90 -1.92 -7.30
C ASN A 19 15.32 -0.51 -7.26
N SER A 20 14.30 -0.26 -6.43
CA SER A 20 13.62 1.04 -6.33
C SER A 20 14.52 2.21 -5.90
N ILE A 21 15.65 1.91 -5.25
CA ILE A 21 16.63 2.89 -4.77
C ILE A 21 17.85 3.04 -5.70
N LYS A 22 17.90 2.29 -6.81
CA LYS A 22 19.08 2.28 -7.71
C LYS A 22 19.02 3.38 -8.77
N THR A 23 17.88 3.54 -9.42
CA THR A 23 17.70 4.51 -10.50
C THR A 23 16.30 5.14 -10.43
N PHE A 24 16.18 6.33 -11.03
CA PHE A 24 14.90 7.03 -11.13
C PHE A 24 13.82 6.15 -11.79
N GLU A 25 14.12 5.49 -12.91
CA GLU A 25 13.16 4.64 -13.63
C GLU A 25 12.72 3.40 -12.83
N LEU A 26 13.64 2.73 -12.13
CA LEU A 26 13.29 1.58 -11.28
C LEU A 26 12.43 2.03 -10.10
N SER A 27 12.71 3.22 -9.57
CA SER A 27 11.93 3.86 -8.53
C SER A 27 10.50 4.19 -8.97
N LYS A 28 10.36 4.78 -10.16
CA LYS A 28 9.08 5.09 -10.79
C LYS A 28 8.24 3.82 -11.02
N LYS A 29 8.87 2.76 -11.54
CA LYS A 29 8.22 1.44 -11.71
C LYS A 29 7.74 0.86 -10.38
N TYR A 30 8.52 1.01 -9.31
CA TYR A 30 8.13 0.61 -7.97
C TYR A 30 6.93 1.43 -7.46
N LEU A 31 6.96 2.76 -7.62
CA LEU A 31 5.90 3.68 -7.21
C LEU A 31 4.54 3.36 -7.88
N LYS A 32 4.58 3.04 -9.18
CA LYS A 32 3.42 2.57 -9.96
C LYS A 32 2.80 1.30 -9.36
N ARG A 33 3.63 0.34 -8.94
CA ARG A 33 3.17 -0.92 -8.35
C ARG A 33 2.58 -0.72 -6.96
N ILE A 34 3.26 0.02 -6.09
CA ILE A 34 2.77 0.24 -4.72
C ILE A 34 1.49 1.09 -4.70
N THR A 35 1.37 2.08 -5.60
CA THR A 35 0.12 2.85 -5.78
C THR A 35 -1.03 1.91 -6.14
N LYS A 36 -0.83 1.06 -7.17
CA LYS A 36 -1.86 0.09 -7.58
C LYS A 36 -2.25 -0.82 -6.42
N LEU A 37 -1.27 -1.36 -5.69
CA LEU A 37 -1.53 -2.22 -4.54
C LEU A 37 -2.30 -1.51 -3.43
N ALA A 38 -1.92 -0.27 -3.09
CA ALA A 38 -2.58 0.49 -2.04
C ALA A 38 -4.07 0.67 -2.36
N LEU A 39 -4.39 1.11 -3.59
CA LEU A 39 -5.76 1.29 -4.06
C LEU A 39 -6.58 -0.01 -4.02
N LEU A 40 -5.99 -1.12 -4.47
CA LEU A 40 -6.64 -2.44 -4.43
C LEU A 40 -7.00 -2.85 -3.00
N ASN A 41 -6.08 -2.66 -2.06
CA ASN A 41 -6.29 -3.04 -0.68
C ASN A 41 -7.28 -2.10 0.03
N ILE A 42 -7.32 -0.81 -0.33
CA ILE A 42 -8.36 0.11 0.14
C ILE A 42 -9.74 -0.34 -0.33
N ILE A 43 -9.91 -0.65 -1.62
CA ILE A 43 -11.19 -1.14 -2.17
C ILE A 43 -11.61 -2.43 -1.46
N ASN A 44 -10.70 -3.39 -1.32
CA ASN A 44 -10.98 -4.63 -0.60
C ASN A 44 -11.40 -4.38 0.86
N ARG A 45 -10.74 -3.43 1.53
CA ARG A 45 -10.98 -3.16 2.95
C ARG A 45 -12.27 -2.37 3.19
N ARG A 46 -12.70 -1.56 2.22
CA ARG A 46 -13.80 -0.59 2.38
C ARG A 46 -15.09 -0.93 1.65
N ILE A 47 -15.05 -1.77 0.64
CA ILE A 47 -16.24 -2.09 -0.14
C ILE A 47 -16.58 -3.57 0.02
N GLN A 48 -17.86 -3.88 0.20
CA GLN A 48 -18.39 -5.25 0.26
C GLN A 48 -18.41 -5.90 -1.13
N VAL A 49 -17.25 -5.98 -1.78
CA VAL A 49 -17.07 -6.75 -3.01
C VAL A 49 -17.02 -8.25 -2.65
N PRO A 50 -17.68 -9.14 -3.42
CA PRO A 50 -17.65 -10.58 -3.17
C PRO A 50 -16.22 -11.14 -3.06
N GLU A 51 -15.96 -11.97 -2.05
CA GLU A 51 -14.61 -12.50 -1.78
C GLU A 51 -14.03 -13.30 -2.96
N ASN A 52 -14.90 -13.94 -3.74
CA ASN A 52 -14.50 -14.68 -4.93
C ASN A 52 -13.95 -13.79 -6.05
N GLU A 53 -14.06 -12.46 -5.98
CA GLU A 53 -13.45 -11.54 -6.94
C GLU A 53 -11.98 -11.24 -6.62
N PHE A 54 -11.56 -11.56 -5.39
CA PHE A 54 -10.20 -11.39 -4.92
C PHE A 54 -9.40 -12.69 -4.97
N ILE A 55 -8.10 -12.52 -5.15
CA ILE A 55 -7.09 -13.54 -4.93
C ILE A 55 -6.21 -12.97 -3.83
N GLU A 56 -6.26 -13.59 -2.66
CA GLU A 56 -5.32 -13.28 -1.60
C GLU A 56 -3.92 -13.73 -2.03
N LYS A 57 -2.96 -12.83 -1.86
CA LYS A 57 -1.55 -13.09 -2.07
C LYS A 57 -0.82 -12.70 -0.80
N LEU A 58 0.20 -13.47 -0.46
CA LEU A 58 1.14 -13.06 0.57
C LEU A 58 2.12 -12.08 -0.05
N ALA A 59 2.23 -10.88 0.53
CA ALA A 59 3.29 -9.94 0.18
C ALA A 59 4.64 -10.50 0.63
N PHE A 60 5.66 -9.74 0.24
CA PHE A 60 6.91 -9.75 0.95
C PHE A 60 6.68 -9.61 2.47
N ASP A 61 7.35 -10.44 3.28
CA ASP A 61 7.19 -10.54 4.75
C ASP A 61 5.78 -10.87 5.27
N GLN A 62 5.04 -11.74 4.56
CA GLN A 62 3.79 -12.34 5.05
C GLN A 62 2.63 -11.35 5.31
N VAL A 63 2.75 -10.09 4.89
CA VAL A 63 1.60 -9.17 4.94
C VAL A 63 0.65 -9.57 3.80
N PRO A 64 -0.57 -10.05 4.08
CA PRO A 64 -1.48 -10.41 3.01
C PRO A 64 -1.91 -9.15 2.26
N TYR A 65 -1.96 -9.24 0.93
CA TYR A 65 -2.53 -8.23 0.06
C TYR A 65 -3.44 -8.89 -0.97
N PHE A 66 -4.43 -8.12 -1.43
CA PHE A 66 -5.43 -8.64 -2.34
C PHE A 66 -5.18 -8.14 -3.77
N ILE A 67 -5.32 -9.04 -4.74
CA ILE A 67 -5.35 -8.71 -6.16
C ILE A 67 -6.68 -9.16 -6.78
N PHE A 68 -7.14 -8.47 -7.82
CA PHE A 68 -8.37 -8.86 -8.51
C PHE A 68 -8.17 -10.04 -9.47
N LYS A 69 -9.25 -10.79 -9.71
CA LYS A 69 -9.33 -11.70 -10.86
C LYS A 69 -9.27 -10.91 -12.17
N ARG A 70 -8.43 -11.38 -13.11
CA ARG A 70 -8.17 -10.73 -14.42
C ARG A 70 -9.40 -10.43 -15.28
N LYS A 71 -10.52 -11.10 -15.05
CA LYS A 71 -11.75 -10.97 -15.86
C LYS A 71 -12.98 -10.65 -15.00
N SER A 72 -12.76 -10.01 -13.85
CA SER A 72 -13.83 -9.60 -12.96
C SER A 72 -14.89 -8.78 -13.70
N GLN A 73 -16.16 -9.06 -13.40
CA GLN A 73 -17.27 -8.26 -13.90
C GLN A 73 -17.72 -7.18 -12.93
N ASN A 74 -17.17 -7.17 -11.71
CA ASN A 74 -17.48 -6.20 -10.66
C ASN A 74 -17.19 -4.76 -11.12
N ARG A 75 -18.10 -3.84 -10.78
CA ARG A 75 -18.05 -2.45 -11.27
C ARG A 75 -16.89 -1.66 -10.67
N PHE A 76 -16.55 -1.89 -9.41
CA PHE A 76 -15.43 -1.21 -8.75
C PHE A 76 -14.08 -1.69 -9.29
N ILE A 77 -13.99 -2.97 -9.61
CA ILE A 77 -12.80 -3.56 -10.23
C ILE A 77 -12.58 -2.97 -11.63
N LYS A 78 -13.65 -2.89 -12.44
CA LYS A 78 -13.59 -2.24 -13.75
C LYS A 78 -13.25 -0.76 -13.65
N ALA A 79 -13.83 -0.04 -12.69
CA ALA A 79 -13.51 1.36 -12.44
C ALA A 79 -12.02 1.51 -12.09
N HIS A 80 -11.51 0.68 -11.19
CA HIS A 80 -10.09 0.63 -10.83
C HIS A 80 -9.16 0.42 -12.02
N HIS A 81 -9.51 -0.47 -12.95
CA HIS A 81 -8.73 -0.64 -14.16
C HIS A 81 -8.73 0.58 -15.08
N LYS A 82 -9.86 1.30 -15.17
CA LYS A 82 -9.97 2.52 -15.98
C LYS A 82 -9.12 3.64 -15.40
N TYR A 83 -9.44 4.12 -14.19
CA TYR A 83 -8.67 5.23 -13.62
C TYR A 83 -7.24 4.83 -13.29
N GLY A 84 -6.97 3.56 -12.98
CA GLY A 84 -5.62 3.04 -12.79
C GLY A 84 -4.76 3.22 -14.03
N THR A 85 -5.31 3.05 -15.24
CA THR A 85 -4.57 3.32 -16.48
C THR A 85 -4.14 4.78 -16.58
N GLY A 86 -5.04 5.73 -16.32
CA GLY A 86 -4.72 7.16 -16.36
C GLY A 86 -3.73 7.60 -15.29
N VAL A 87 -3.89 7.13 -14.04
CA VAL A 87 -2.95 7.39 -12.94
C VAL A 87 -1.55 6.88 -13.27
N LEU A 88 -1.45 5.67 -13.83
CA LEU A 88 -0.17 5.07 -14.18
C LEU A 88 0.50 5.73 -15.39
N ASP A 89 -0.27 6.33 -16.31
CA ASP A 89 0.24 7.17 -17.40
C ASP A 89 0.81 8.49 -16.84
N ALA A 90 0.06 9.16 -15.97
CA ALA A 90 0.50 10.41 -15.33
C ALA A 90 1.74 10.20 -14.46
N LEU A 91 1.82 9.09 -13.72
CA LEU A 91 3.03 8.70 -12.99
C LEU A 91 4.22 8.43 -13.91
N GLU A 92 4.00 7.79 -15.07
CA GLU A 92 5.07 7.48 -16.03
C GLU A 92 5.72 8.75 -16.57
N LYS A 93 4.89 9.75 -16.86
CA LYS A 93 5.30 11.05 -17.40
C LYS A 93 5.81 12.03 -16.33
N GLY A 94 5.74 11.66 -15.04
CA GLY A 94 6.13 12.55 -13.94
C GLY A 94 5.15 13.70 -13.68
N PHE A 95 3.93 13.61 -14.21
CA PHE A 95 2.93 14.68 -14.15
C PHE A 95 2.00 14.58 -12.94
N LEU A 96 1.94 13.44 -12.24
CA LEU A 96 1.01 13.25 -11.13
C LEU A 96 1.54 13.87 -9.82
N ARG A 97 0.87 14.89 -9.29
CA ARG A 97 1.16 15.48 -7.97
C ARG A 97 0.37 14.81 -6.86
N GLN A 98 -0.91 14.56 -7.10
CA GLN A 98 -1.82 13.98 -6.11
C GLN A 98 -2.84 13.08 -6.80
N MET A 99 -3.25 12.03 -6.09
CA MET A 99 -4.40 11.21 -6.44
C MET A 99 -5.29 11.04 -5.21
N ASP A 100 -6.58 11.29 -5.35
CA ASP A 100 -7.60 11.08 -4.33
C ASP A 100 -8.57 9.99 -4.80
N LEU A 101 -8.64 8.87 -4.08
CA LEU A 101 -9.70 7.87 -4.23
C LEU A 101 -10.83 8.22 -3.26
N ILE A 102 -12.01 8.54 -3.78
CA ILE A 102 -13.13 9.08 -3.02
C ILE A 102 -14.28 8.09 -3.05
N ILE A 103 -14.79 7.73 -1.87
CA ILE A 103 -16.00 6.92 -1.71
C ILE A 103 -17.16 7.88 -1.47
N VAL A 104 -18.16 7.85 -2.34
CA VAL A 104 -19.36 8.70 -2.22
C VAL A 104 -20.61 7.87 -2.08
N ARG A 105 -21.60 8.36 -1.34
CA ARG A 105 -22.93 7.74 -1.30
C ARG A 105 -23.62 7.92 -2.65
N LYS A 106 -24.15 6.83 -3.22
CA LYS A 106 -24.68 6.80 -4.59
C LYS A 106 -25.82 7.79 -4.82
N ASN A 107 -26.73 7.92 -3.85
CA ASN A 107 -27.94 8.73 -3.95
C ASN A 107 -27.70 10.21 -3.67
N THR A 108 -26.93 10.53 -2.63
CA THR A 108 -26.72 11.92 -2.19
C THR A 108 -25.46 12.56 -2.77
N LYS A 109 -24.54 11.74 -3.32
CA LYS A 109 -23.18 12.14 -3.71
C LYS A 109 -22.35 12.73 -2.56
N GLU A 110 -22.79 12.53 -1.32
CA GLU A 110 -22.06 12.87 -0.11
C GLU A 110 -20.74 12.08 -0.05
N ILE A 111 -19.65 12.75 0.30
CA ILE A 111 -18.35 12.11 0.46
C ILE A 111 -18.32 11.38 1.81
N LEU A 112 -18.14 10.06 1.75
CA LEU A 112 -18.04 9.22 2.94
C LEU A 112 -16.58 9.13 3.41
N GLU A 113 -15.68 8.88 2.47
CA GLU A 113 -14.25 8.72 2.74
C GLU A 113 -13.42 9.21 1.55
N SER A 114 -12.20 9.68 1.83
CA SER A 114 -11.21 10.07 0.84
C SER A 114 -9.84 9.52 1.23
N TYR A 115 -9.14 8.98 0.23
CA TYR A 115 -7.81 8.39 0.34
C TYR A 115 -6.87 9.12 -0.59
N ARG A 116 -5.99 9.93 0.01
CA ARG A 116 -5.08 10.82 -0.68
C ARG A 116 -3.69 10.22 -0.76
N PHE A 117 -3.14 10.21 -1.97
CA PHE A 117 -1.75 9.86 -2.25
C PHE A 117 -1.05 11.07 -2.87
N LYS A 118 -0.07 11.63 -2.16
CA LYS A 118 0.78 12.72 -2.65
C LYS A 118 2.10 12.18 -3.17
N TYR A 119 2.54 12.73 -4.28
CA TYR A 119 3.74 12.32 -5.01
C TYR A 119 4.71 13.50 -5.13
N LYS A 120 5.96 13.30 -4.71
CA LYS A 120 7.06 14.23 -4.96
C LYS A 120 8.15 13.49 -5.75
N TYR A 121 8.65 14.14 -6.79
CA TYR A 121 9.73 13.66 -7.64
C TYR A 121 10.97 14.46 -7.28
N ASN A 122 12.02 13.78 -6.81
CA ASN A 122 13.27 14.44 -6.49
C ASN A 122 14.16 14.43 -7.74
N ASN A 123 14.90 15.52 -7.97
CA ASN A 123 15.88 15.56 -9.04
C ASN A 123 16.98 14.52 -8.77
N GLU A 124 17.56 13.93 -9.83
CA GLU A 124 18.59 12.90 -9.69
C GLU A 124 19.80 13.39 -8.87
N ASN A 125 20.05 14.70 -8.91
CA ASN A 125 21.13 15.42 -8.22
C ASN A 125 20.80 15.83 -6.78
N GLU A 126 19.51 15.88 -6.41
CA GLU A 126 19.04 16.26 -5.07
C GLU A 126 18.82 15.05 -4.16
N GLY A 127 19.07 13.84 -4.67
CA GLY A 127 18.96 12.63 -3.87
C GLY A 127 20.04 12.62 -2.79
N GLU A 128 19.70 13.02 -1.58
CA GLU A 128 20.54 12.82 -0.40
C GLU A 128 20.98 11.34 -0.37
N ALA A 129 22.27 11.09 -0.55
CA ALA A 129 22.82 9.74 -0.64
C ALA A 129 22.48 8.88 0.60
N GLY A 130 22.19 9.52 1.75
CA GLY A 130 21.74 8.88 2.99
C GLY A 130 20.29 8.36 3.00
N ILE A 131 19.47 8.71 2.00
CA ILE A 131 18.05 8.30 1.93
C ILE A 131 17.86 6.97 1.19
N ARG A 132 18.81 6.56 0.33
CA ARG A 132 18.69 5.38 -0.55
C ARG A 132 18.96 4.08 0.21
N ASP A 133 18.13 3.79 1.21
CA ASP A 133 18.19 2.60 2.04
C ASP A 133 17.00 1.68 1.75
N SER A 134 17.28 0.52 1.16
CA SER A 134 16.25 -0.46 0.80
C SER A 134 15.51 -1.01 2.02
N GLU A 135 16.14 -1.06 3.19
CA GLU A 135 15.52 -1.53 4.42
C GLU A 135 14.52 -0.50 4.96
N LYS A 136 14.85 0.80 4.87
CA LYS A 136 13.89 1.89 5.17
C LYS A 136 12.71 1.86 4.22
N VAL A 137 12.95 1.73 2.91
CA VAL A 137 11.87 1.62 1.90
C VAL A 137 10.99 0.41 2.20
N ARG A 138 11.60 -0.74 2.54
CA ARG A 138 10.88 -1.96 2.90
C ARG A 138 9.97 -1.74 4.11
N LYS A 139 10.51 -1.23 5.21
CA LYS A 139 9.73 -0.95 6.44
C LYS A 139 8.59 0.04 6.17
N ALA A 140 8.86 1.10 5.42
CA ALA A 140 7.86 2.09 5.03
C ALA A 140 6.72 1.49 4.20
N MET A 141 7.05 0.63 3.23
CA MET A 141 6.08 -0.08 2.42
C MET A 141 5.19 -1.01 3.25
N LEU A 142 5.78 -1.79 4.15
CA LEU A 142 5.03 -2.66 5.06
C LEU A 142 4.17 -1.87 6.03
N GLY A 143 4.67 -0.72 6.51
CA GLY A 143 3.91 0.24 7.31
C GLY A 143 2.66 0.71 6.57
N LEU A 144 2.80 1.15 5.31
CA LEU A 144 1.68 1.58 4.47
C LEU A 144 0.63 0.47 4.28
N LEU A 145 1.06 -0.74 3.90
CA LEU A 145 0.15 -1.86 3.68
C LEU A 145 -0.55 -2.30 4.97
N ASN A 146 0.16 -2.32 6.10
CA ASN A 146 -0.43 -2.60 7.40
C ASN A 146 -1.42 -1.52 7.82
N ALA A 147 -1.12 -0.24 7.60
CA ALA A 147 -2.03 0.85 7.91
C ALA A 147 -3.33 0.74 7.10
N ILE A 148 -3.25 0.35 5.82
CA ILE A 148 -4.42 0.09 4.97
C ILE A 148 -5.20 -1.13 5.48
N ARG A 149 -4.52 -2.22 5.83
CA ARG A 149 -5.15 -3.44 6.37
C ARG A 149 -5.91 -3.15 7.67
N CYS A 150 -5.31 -2.33 8.54
CA CYS A 150 -5.85 -1.96 9.84
C CYS A 150 -6.79 -0.76 9.82
N LEU A 151 -7.22 -0.28 8.64
CA LEU A 151 -8.20 0.80 8.55
C LEU A 151 -9.44 0.47 9.40
N PRO A 152 -9.86 1.33 10.35
CA PRO A 152 -10.97 1.06 11.26
C PRO A 152 -12.32 1.21 10.58
N GLY A 153 -13.37 0.56 11.11
CA GLY A 153 -14.74 0.66 10.61
C GLY A 153 -15.16 -0.45 9.64
N GLU A 154 -16.43 -0.39 9.26
CA GLU A 154 -17.10 -1.41 8.45
C GLU A 154 -16.91 -1.21 6.94
N LYS A 155 -17.24 -2.24 6.16
CA LYS A 155 -17.28 -2.15 4.70
C LYS A 155 -18.61 -1.55 4.27
N TRP A 156 -18.56 -0.62 3.33
CA TRP A 156 -19.74 -0.06 2.67
C TRP A 156 -20.40 -1.10 1.74
N PRO A 157 -21.74 -1.27 1.79
CA PRO A 157 -22.45 -2.10 0.84
C PRO A 157 -22.18 -1.65 -0.59
N GLU A 158 -21.89 -2.60 -1.48
CA GLU A 158 -21.55 -2.29 -2.87
C GLU A 158 -22.64 -1.43 -3.52
N ASP A 159 -23.92 -1.67 -3.26
CA ASP A 159 -25.03 -0.97 -3.92
C ASP A 159 -25.23 0.49 -3.46
N ASP A 160 -24.69 0.85 -2.29
CA ASP A 160 -24.93 2.15 -1.64
C ASP A 160 -23.88 3.22 -1.99
N VAL A 161 -22.75 2.80 -2.57
CA VAL A 161 -21.62 3.69 -2.83
C VAL A 161 -21.18 3.69 -4.28
N ASP A 162 -20.52 4.76 -4.69
CA ASP A 162 -19.74 4.85 -5.92
C ASP A 162 -18.29 5.22 -5.57
N LEU A 163 -17.35 4.89 -6.48
CA LEU A 163 -15.96 5.33 -6.40
C LEU A 163 -15.71 6.44 -7.41
N LEU A 164 -15.06 7.50 -6.94
CA LEU A 164 -14.50 8.57 -7.77
C LEU A 164 -12.99 8.59 -7.60
N CYS A 165 -12.29 9.08 -8.63
CA CYS A 165 -10.85 9.23 -8.62
C CYS A 165 -10.53 10.61 -9.18
N ASP A 166 -10.00 11.47 -8.34
CA ASP A 166 -9.53 12.80 -8.72
C ASP A 166 -8.01 12.81 -8.71
N ILE A 167 -7.40 13.57 -9.61
CA ILE A 167 -5.95 13.71 -9.70
C ILE A 167 -5.60 15.19 -9.85
N CYS A 168 -4.44 15.57 -9.32
CA CYS A 168 -3.85 16.88 -9.53
C CYS A 168 -2.50 16.72 -10.21
N TYR A 169 -2.17 17.66 -11.09
CA TYR A 169 -0.93 17.66 -11.84
C TYR A 169 0.18 18.46 -11.15
N GLN A 170 1.42 18.18 -11.55
CA GLN A 170 2.58 19.02 -11.27
C GLN A 170 2.51 20.30 -12.11
N ASP A 171 3.12 21.38 -11.64
CA ASP A 171 3.03 22.70 -12.30
C ASP A 171 3.69 22.73 -13.70
N ASN A 172 4.62 21.82 -13.96
CA ASN A 172 5.28 21.64 -15.25
C ASN A 172 4.47 20.79 -16.26
N THR A 173 3.25 20.38 -15.92
CA THR A 173 2.44 19.53 -16.79
C THR A 173 1.84 20.34 -17.94
N PRO A 174 1.95 19.89 -19.20
CA PRO A 174 1.35 20.60 -20.33
C PRO A 174 -0.16 20.78 -20.14
N SER A 175 -0.68 21.98 -20.42
CA SER A 175 -2.12 22.29 -20.29
C SER A 175 -3.01 21.43 -21.21
N THR A 176 -2.44 20.84 -22.25
CA THR A 176 -3.11 19.93 -23.19
C THR A 176 -3.08 18.46 -22.75
N TYR A 177 -2.37 18.13 -21.67
CA TYR A 177 -2.27 16.76 -21.20
C TYR A 177 -3.56 16.31 -20.50
N GLU A 178 -4.18 15.25 -21.01
CA GLU A 178 -5.31 14.56 -20.39
C GLU A 178 -4.99 13.07 -20.25
N PRO A 179 -4.89 12.54 -19.01
CA PRO A 179 -4.65 11.12 -18.80
C PRO A 179 -5.87 10.29 -19.24
N PRO A 180 -5.64 9.07 -19.77
CA PRO A 180 -6.73 8.19 -20.19
C PRO A 180 -7.80 7.99 -19.11
N HIS A 181 -9.06 8.15 -19.49
CA HIS A 181 -10.26 7.99 -18.64
C HIS A 181 -10.47 9.08 -17.59
N PHE A 182 -9.70 10.15 -17.62
CA PHE A 182 -9.98 11.36 -16.86
C PHE A 182 -10.58 12.42 -17.76
N ARG A 183 -11.13 13.45 -17.15
CA ARG A 183 -11.57 14.68 -17.81
C ARG A 183 -11.18 15.85 -16.91
N PRO A 184 -10.92 17.05 -17.47
CA PRO A 184 -10.68 18.22 -16.67
C PRO A 184 -11.83 18.49 -15.70
N ASN A 185 -11.49 18.86 -14.46
CA ASN A 185 -12.43 19.25 -13.44
C ASN A 185 -11.84 20.39 -12.62
N THR A 186 -12.60 21.45 -12.40
CA THR A 186 -12.21 22.61 -11.59
C THR A 186 -12.62 22.44 -10.12
N GLU A 187 -13.57 21.57 -9.83
CA GLU A 187 -14.06 21.34 -8.48
C GLU A 187 -13.16 20.37 -7.72
N VAL A 188 -12.38 20.90 -6.78
CA VAL A 188 -11.65 20.07 -5.82
C VAL A 188 -12.63 19.57 -4.77
N LYS A 189 -12.87 18.26 -4.75
CA LYS A 189 -13.67 17.61 -3.71
C LYS A 189 -12.82 17.43 -2.46
N SER A 190 -12.95 18.34 -1.50
CA SER A 190 -12.26 18.24 -0.22
C SER A 190 -13.19 17.73 0.89
N VAL A 191 -12.58 17.04 1.85
CA VAL A 191 -13.23 16.62 3.09
C VAL A 191 -12.35 17.10 4.24
N ASP A 192 -12.47 18.39 4.54
CA ASP A 192 -11.60 19.07 5.51
C ASP A 192 -12.09 18.96 6.95
N HIS A 193 -13.33 18.52 7.15
CA HIS A 193 -13.92 18.38 8.48
C HIS A 193 -13.48 17.11 9.22
N PHE A 194 -12.94 16.11 8.51
CA PHE A 194 -12.55 14.83 9.09
C PHE A 194 -11.12 14.82 9.64
N ALA A 195 -10.90 13.96 10.63
CA ALA A 195 -9.56 13.61 11.10
C ALA A 195 -8.67 13.11 9.96
N VAL A 196 -7.38 13.46 10.01
CA VAL A 196 -6.38 12.87 9.10
C VAL A 196 -5.82 11.60 9.73
N TYR A 197 -6.02 10.47 9.02
CA TYR A 197 -5.34 9.21 9.33
C TYR A 197 -4.14 9.06 8.40
N HIS A 198 -2.92 9.15 8.97
CA HIS A 198 -1.70 8.99 8.19
C HIS A 198 -1.45 7.50 7.91
N MET A 199 -1.58 7.09 6.65
CA MET A 199 -1.34 5.70 6.24
C MET A 199 0.15 5.39 6.12
N GLY A 200 0.99 6.39 5.86
CA GLY A 200 2.45 6.22 5.85
C GLY A 200 3.14 7.02 4.75
N ARG A 201 4.47 6.98 4.76
CA ARG A 201 5.34 7.67 3.81
C ARG A 201 6.42 6.72 3.31
N ILE A 202 6.55 6.59 2.00
CA ILE A 202 7.63 5.83 1.35
C ILE A 202 8.55 6.82 0.64
N ASN A 203 9.86 6.72 0.88
CA ASN A 203 10.86 7.54 0.22
C ASN A 203 11.96 6.64 -0.34
N THR A 204 12.08 6.60 -1.67
CA THR A 204 13.08 5.79 -2.38
C THR A 204 14.38 6.57 -2.67
N GLY A 205 14.45 7.83 -2.26
CA GLY A 205 15.49 8.78 -2.65
C GLY A 205 15.19 9.52 -3.96
N PHE A 206 14.52 8.87 -4.91
CA PHE A 206 14.07 9.50 -6.17
C PHE A 206 12.62 9.96 -6.15
N HIS A 207 11.78 9.24 -5.40
CA HIS A 207 10.35 9.51 -5.32
C HIS A 207 9.89 9.42 -3.86
N LYS A 208 8.94 10.27 -3.50
CA LYS A 208 8.25 10.21 -2.21
C LYS A 208 6.76 10.01 -2.46
N LEU A 209 6.21 8.99 -1.81
CA LEU A 209 4.78 8.72 -1.70
C LEU A 209 4.33 9.01 -0.27
N THR A 210 3.26 9.78 -0.10
CA THR A 210 2.63 9.99 1.22
C THR A 210 1.15 9.66 1.11
N GLY A 211 0.69 8.74 1.97
CA GLY A 211 -0.70 8.29 2.03
C GLY A 211 -1.43 8.85 3.25
N GLU A 212 -2.61 9.42 3.03
CA GLU A 212 -3.50 9.98 4.05
C GLU A 212 -4.93 9.50 3.78
N ALA A 213 -5.72 9.28 4.83
CA ALA A 213 -7.13 8.94 4.71
C ALA A 213 -7.98 9.86 5.60
N ARG A 214 -9.20 10.15 5.17
CA ARG A 214 -10.19 10.98 5.88
C ARG A 214 -11.58 10.40 5.67
N GLY A 215 -12.47 10.46 6.67
CA GLY A 215 -13.86 10.04 6.51
C GLY A 215 -14.51 9.52 7.79
N TRP A 216 -15.81 9.22 7.69
CA TRP A 216 -16.68 8.83 8.82
C TRP A 216 -16.14 7.64 9.61
N ASN A 217 -15.70 6.57 8.92
CA ASN A 217 -15.16 5.38 9.59
C ASN A 217 -13.81 5.59 10.29
N LEU A 218 -13.18 6.76 10.11
CA LEU A 218 -11.89 7.09 10.72
C LEU A 218 -12.03 8.00 11.94
N GLU A 219 -13.21 8.61 12.17
CA GLU A 219 -13.41 9.52 13.30
C GLU A 219 -13.38 8.83 14.65
N THR A 220 -13.86 7.59 14.73
CA THR A 220 -13.87 6.79 15.96
C THR A 220 -12.46 6.50 16.52
N PHE A 221 -11.42 6.71 15.72
CA PHE A 221 -10.03 6.56 16.15
C PHE A 221 -9.50 7.77 16.96
N LYS A 222 -10.13 8.94 16.85
CA LYS A 222 -9.73 10.13 17.63
C LYS A 222 -9.87 9.90 19.14
N ASP A 223 -10.90 9.18 19.56
CA ASP A 223 -11.19 9.02 20.99
C ASP A 223 -10.27 8.00 21.66
N THR A 224 -9.64 7.11 20.89
CA THR A 224 -8.69 6.11 21.40
C THR A 224 -7.23 6.54 21.29
N ALA A 225 -6.87 7.40 20.34
CA ALA A 225 -5.48 7.80 20.11
C ALA A 225 -5.00 9.02 20.93
N THR A 226 -5.89 9.70 21.66
CA THR A 226 -5.54 10.96 22.36
C THR A 226 -4.80 10.74 23.70
N SER A 227 -4.47 9.51 24.10
CA SER A 227 -3.80 9.23 25.39
C SER A 227 -2.33 8.82 25.33
N ALA A 228 -1.68 8.79 24.16
CA ALA A 228 -0.21 8.68 24.10
C ALA A 228 0.33 9.24 22.78
N PRO A 229 1.22 10.25 22.79
CA PRO A 229 1.92 10.63 21.58
C PRO A 229 2.76 9.42 21.14
N VAL A 230 2.41 8.84 19.99
CA VAL A 230 3.35 8.02 19.24
C VAL A 230 4.60 8.87 19.10
N PRO A 231 5.81 8.39 19.45
CA PRO A 231 7.02 9.10 19.12
C PRO A 231 7.10 9.13 17.60
N VAL A 232 6.55 10.20 17.02
CA VAL A 232 7.06 10.76 15.80
C VAL A 232 8.52 10.96 16.12
N VAL A 233 9.38 10.09 15.59
CA VAL A 233 10.77 10.47 15.39
C VAL A 233 10.64 11.71 14.50
N GLU A 234 10.65 12.88 15.13
CA GLU A 234 10.89 14.17 14.49
C GLU A 234 12.31 14.07 13.93
N GLU A 235 12.44 13.34 12.83
CA GLU A 235 13.29 13.84 11.77
C GLU A 235 12.72 15.22 11.49
N GLN A 236 13.43 16.27 11.90
CA GLN A 236 13.08 17.66 11.65
C GLN A 236 12.91 17.81 10.14
N VAL A 237 11.70 17.55 9.65
CA VAL A 237 11.32 17.81 8.27
C VAL A 237 11.35 19.33 8.18
N PRO A 238 12.23 19.92 7.34
CA PRO A 238 12.10 21.33 7.01
C PRO A 238 10.67 21.52 6.55
N ARG A 239 9.90 22.29 7.31
CA ARG A 239 8.56 22.68 6.92
C ARG A 239 8.78 23.46 5.62
N ASP A 240 8.37 22.89 4.48
CA ASP A 240 8.45 23.53 3.16
C ASP A 240 7.63 24.85 3.25
N GLU A 241 8.28 25.95 3.67
CA GLU A 241 7.69 27.28 3.83
C GLU A 241 7.60 28.05 2.50
N GLU A 242 8.07 27.48 1.39
CA GLU A 242 8.09 28.12 0.06
C GLU A 242 6.70 28.30 -0.59
N GLU A 243 5.65 27.60 -0.13
CA GLU A 243 4.30 27.74 -0.74
C GLU A 243 3.51 28.97 -0.23
N ARG A 244 4.01 29.74 0.74
CA ARG A 244 3.34 30.98 1.20
C ARG A 244 3.92 32.28 0.67
N GLN A 245 5.05 32.25 -0.05
CA GLN A 245 5.77 33.47 -0.41
C GLN A 245 5.46 34.01 -1.82
N TYR A 246 4.68 33.28 -2.64
CA TYR A 246 4.33 33.71 -4.00
C TYR A 246 2.96 34.41 -4.15
N ALA A 247 2.28 34.73 -3.05
CA ALA A 247 0.96 35.39 -3.10
C ALA A 247 0.96 36.90 -2.78
N ASN A 248 2.12 37.51 -2.48
CA ASN A 248 2.18 38.90 -1.98
C ASN A 248 3.00 39.90 -2.81
N ASP A 249 3.60 39.54 -3.95
CA ASP A 249 4.44 40.46 -4.75
C ASP A 249 3.81 40.83 -6.12
N ALA A 250 2.49 40.97 -6.17
CA ALA A 250 1.79 41.44 -7.36
C ALA A 250 0.97 42.71 -7.06
N GLU A 251 1.63 43.77 -6.59
CA GLU A 251 1.12 45.13 -6.73
C GLU A 251 2.24 46.16 -6.48
N GLN A 252 2.41 47.06 -7.46
CA GLN A 252 3.24 48.28 -7.47
C GLN A 252 4.69 48.16 -7.97
N GLU A 253 4.87 48.38 -9.27
CA GLU A 253 5.92 49.30 -9.74
C GLU A 253 5.34 50.32 -10.74
N PRO A 254 5.69 51.62 -10.63
CA PRO A 254 5.24 52.66 -11.54
C PRO A 254 6.11 52.72 -12.81
N MET A 255 5.47 53.07 -13.91
CA MET A 255 6.11 53.42 -15.18
C MET A 255 7.18 54.51 -15.00
N GLU A 256 8.38 54.26 -15.49
CA GLU A 256 9.35 55.31 -15.79
C GLU A 256 9.64 55.33 -17.29
N ILE A 257 9.23 56.42 -17.93
CA ILE A 257 9.44 56.72 -19.33
C ILE A 257 10.81 57.38 -19.44
N ALA A 258 11.76 56.71 -20.09
CA ALA A 258 12.99 57.33 -20.57
C ALA A 258 13.10 57.13 -22.08
N GLN A 259 12.87 58.22 -22.81
CA GLN A 259 13.26 58.38 -24.20
C GLN A 259 14.75 58.71 -24.24
N GLU A 260 15.52 58.07 -25.13
CA GLU A 260 16.65 58.68 -25.86
C GLU A 260 17.23 57.72 -26.94
N PRO A 261 18.04 58.17 -27.90
CA PRO A 261 17.62 58.20 -29.30
C PRO A 261 18.36 57.23 -30.23
N LEU A 262 17.75 56.97 -31.39
CA LEU A 262 18.35 56.30 -32.54
C LEU A 262 19.45 57.17 -33.17
N GLU A 263 20.65 56.60 -33.29
CA GLU A 263 21.64 56.99 -34.30
C GLU A 263 22.05 55.81 -35.19
N MET A 264 22.40 56.19 -36.40
CA MET A 264 22.45 55.40 -37.63
C MET A 264 23.82 54.76 -37.91
N ALA A 265 23.83 53.58 -38.54
CA ALA A 265 24.83 53.15 -39.54
C ALA A 265 24.29 51.88 -40.23
N GLN A 266 23.74 51.91 -41.46
CA GLN A 266 24.38 51.93 -42.79
C GLN A 266 25.38 50.79 -43.08
N GLY A 267 25.05 49.98 -44.10
CA GLY A 267 25.93 49.04 -44.83
C GLY A 267 25.29 47.65 -45.01
N SER A 268 24.45 47.38 -46.03
CA SER A 268 24.80 46.94 -47.41
C SER A 268 25.45 45.52 -47.44
N MET A 269 25.08 44.50 -48.22
CA MET A 269 24.37 44.37 -49.50
C MET A 269 23.81 42.93 -49.67
N GLU A 270 22.70 42.83 -50.42
CA GLU A 270 22.38 41.84 -51.47
C GLU A 270 22.57 40.31 -51.25
N LYS A 271 21.47 39.56 -51.36
CA LYS A 271 21.03 39.00 -52.67
C LYS A 271 19.61 38.45 -52.62
N GLN A 272 18.89 38.80 -53.67
CA GLN A 272 17.52 38.42 -54.01
C GLN A 272 17.44 36.93 -54.39
N GLN A 273 16.34 36.28 -54.02
CA GLN A 273 15.66 35.38 -54.96
C GLN A 273 14.15 35.37 -54.70
N THR A 274 13.43 35.48 -55.80
CA THR A 274 12.04 35.86 -55.95
C THR A 274 11.05 34.72 -55.72
N VAL A 275 9.88 35.15 -55.25
CA VAL A 275 8.58 34.51 -55.14
C VAL A 275 8.07 33.96 -56.48
N THR A 276 7.31 32.86 -56.43
CA THR A 276 6.04 32.75 -57.18
C THR A 276 4.96 32.21 -56.24
N GLU A 277 3.79 32.83 -56.33
CA GLU A 277 2.60 32.75 -55.48
C GLU A 277 1.43 32.39 -56.42
N GLU A 278 0.75 31.28 -56.14
CA GLU A 278 -0.49 30.78 -56.78
C GLU A 278 -1.05 29.74 -55.80
N GLU A 279 -2.26 29.73 -55.25
CA GLU A 279 -3.48 30.53 -55.38
C GLU A 279 -4.20 30.50 -54.02
N ARG A 280 -4.94 31.58 -53.71
CA ARG A 280 -5.96 31.64 -52.65
C ARG A 280 -7.32 31.36 -53.25
N GLU A 281 -8.14 30.54 -52.58
CA GLU A 281 -9.60 30.69 -52.51
C GLU A 281 -10.10 29.99 -51.22
N SER A 282 -10.62 30.68 -50.20
CA SER A 282 -12.05 30.96 -49.89
C SER A 282 -12.95 29.69 -49.92
N LEU A 283 -13.85 29.34 -48.98
CA LEU A 283 -14.72 30.04 -48.01
C LEU A 283 -15.36 29.01 -47.04
N GLU A 284 -15.74 29.50 -45.85
CA GLU A 284 -16.96 29.25 -45.05
C GLU A 284 -17.55 27.85 -44.73
N ILE A 285 -17.68 27.61 -43.41
CA ILE A 285 -18.89 27.26 -42.62
C ILE A 285 -19.89 26.27 -43.24
N ASP A 286 -20.04 25.09 -42.61
CA ASP A 286 -21.33 24.71 -42.01
C ASP A 286 -21.23 23.53 -41.03
N ALA A 287 -21.97 23.67 -39.93
CA ALA A 287 -22.27 22.63 -38.97
C ALA A 287 -23.19 21.59 -39.59
N ILE A 288 -23.04 20.31 -39.24
CA ILE A 288 -24.15 19.34 -39.10
C ILE A 288 -23.64 18.12 -38.31
N SER A 289 -24.34 17.85 -37.22
CA SER A 289 -24.31 16.62 -36.43
C SER A 289 -24.77 15.42 -37.28
N PRO A 290 -24.40 14.18 -36.92
CA PRO A 290 -25.50 13.21 -36.84
C PRO A 290 -25.44 12.30 -35.63
N GLU A 291 -26.58 12.27 -34.94
CA GLU A 291 -27.07 11.13 -34.20
C GLU A 291 -27.07 9.87 -35.08
N ILE A 292 -26.53 8.77 -34.56
CA ILE A 292 -26.79 7.43 -35.11
C ILE A 292 -27.39 6.56 -34.00
N ARG A 293 -28.72 6.47 -34.04
CA ARG A 293 -29.51 5.35 -33.53
C ARG A 293 -29.82 4.42 -34.70
N PHE A 294 -29.36 3.17 -34.63
CA PHE A 294 -30.04 1.98 -35.17
C PHE A 294 -29.59 0.81 -34.28
N GLY A 295 -30.44 -0.07 -33.78
CA GLY A 295 -31.55 -0.69 -34.47
C GLY A 295 -31.19 -2.17 -34.60
N ASN A 296 -31.91 -3.02 -33.85
CA ASN A 296 -31.73 -4.46 -33.78
C ASN A 296 -31.73 -5.13 -35.17
N LEU A 297 -30.74 -5.99 -35.43
CA LEU A 297 -30.82 -6.99 -36.50
C LEU A 297 -30.21 -8.32 -36.06
N LYS A 298 -31.10 -9.27 -35.79
CA LYS A 298 -30.81 -10.71 -35.78
C LYS A 298 -30.43 -11.14 -37.20
N ILE A 299 -29.27 -11.74 -37.40
CA ILE A 299 -29.02 -12.61 -38.55
C ILE A 299 -28.37 -13.92 -38.08
N ARG A 300 -28.96 -15.00 -38.60
CA ARG A 300 -28.64 -16.41 -38.45
C ARG A 300 -27.25 -16.77 -38.98
N SER A 301 -26.77 -17.86 -38.41
CA SER A 301 -25.72 -18.77 -38.87
C SER A 301 -25.67 -19.04 -40.38
N ASN A 302 -24.46 -19.12 -40.96
CA ASN A 302 -23.95 -20.35 -41.58
C ASN A 302 -22.47 -20.25 -42.00
N ASN A 303 -21.75 -21.33 -41.70
CA ASN A 303 -20.57 -21.92 -42.34
C ASN A 303 -19.90 -21.18 -43.52
N LYS A 304 -18.57 -21.03 -43.45
CA LYS A 304 -17.62 -21.76 -44.32
C LYS A 304 -16.16 -21.59 -43.88
N ARG A 305 -15.40 -22.66 -44.12
CA ARG A 305 -13.97 -22.88 -43.86
C ARG A 305 -13.08 -22.02 -44.76
N GLY A 306 -11.89 -21.68 -44.25
CA GLY A 306 -10.74 -21.24 -45.05
C GLY A 306 -9.47 -21.18 -44.20
N CYS A 307 -8.51 -22.06 -44.48
CA CYS A 307 -7.16 -22.11 -43.89
C CYS A 307 -6.37 -20.83 -44.14
N ILE A 308 -5.61 -20.35 -43.13
CA ILE A 308 -4.24 -19.84 -43.30
C ILE A 308 -3.44 -20.19 -42.03
N ASP A 309 -2.44 -21.05 -42.19
CA ASP A 309 -1.34 -21.25 -41.25
C ASP A 309 -0.38 -20.06 -41.31
N GLN A 310 -0.01 -19.50 -40.16
CA GLN A 310 1.26 -18.76 -39.99
C GLN A 310 1.67 -18.69 -38.51
N ILE A 311 2.58 -19.59 -38.15
CA ILE A 311 3.77 -19.43 -37.30
C ILE A 311 3.71 -18.31 -36.24
N MET A 312 3.43 -18.68 -34.99
CA MET A 312 4.00 -18.00 -33.81
C MET A 312 4.47 -19.05 -32.80
N LYS A 313 5.80 -19.14 -32.62
CA LYS A 313 6.46 -20.02 -31.66
C LYS A 313 6.12 -19.56 -30.24
N SER A 314 5.31 -20.33 -29.53
CA SER A 314 5.09 -20.18 -28.09
C SER A 314 6.36 -20.54 -27.31
N PRO A 315 6.69 -19.85 -26.20
CA PRO A 315 7.83 -20.19 -25.35
C PRO A 315 7.66 -21.58 -24.72
N PRO A 316 8.74 -22.32 -24.47
CA PRO A 316 8.67 -23.72 -24.09
C PRO A 316 8.08 -23.89 -22.67
N LYS A 317 6.97 -24.64 -22.59
CA LYS A 317 6.26 -25.02 -21.34
C LYS A 317 7.17 -25.61 -20.26
N LYS A 318 8.35 -26.13 -20.65
CA LYS A 318 9.32 -26.79 -19.77
C LYS A 318 10.01 -25.81 -18.79
N ALA A 319 10.28 -24.58 -19.20
CA ALA A 319 10.95 -23.59 -18.35
C ALA A 319 10.05 -23.08 -17.20
N LYS A 320 8.73 -23.02 -17.43
CA LYS A 320 7.75 -22.58 -16.42
C LYS A 320 7.49 -23.65 -15.36
N LEU A 321 7.60 -24.93 -15.72
CA LEU A 321 7.48 -26.04 -14.77
C LEU A 321 8.68 -26.09 -13.82
N MET A 322 9.91 -25.97 -14.37
CA MET A 322 11.14 -26.02 -13.58
C MET A 322 11.28 -24.83 -12.61
N LEU A 323 10.76 -23.66 -12.97
CA LEU A 323 10.78 -22.48 -12.10
C LEU A 323 9.81 -22.63 -10.91
N ASN A 324 8.61 -23.18 -11.14
CA ASN A 324 7.64 -23.40 -10.07
C ASN A 324 8.12 -24.48 -9.09
N GLU A 325 8.70 -25.56 -9.60
CA GLU A 325 9.27 -26.66 -8.81
C GLU A 325 10.47 -26.17 -7.97
N SER A 326 11.30 -25.26 -8.51
CA SER A 326 12.39 -24.62 -7.77
C SER A 326 11.91 -23.70 -6.64
N ILE A 327 10.78 -22.99 -6.83
CA ILE A 327 10.18 -22.12 -5.81
C ILE A 327 9.51 -22.94 -4.70
N GLU A 328 8.80 -24.00 -5.05
CA GLU A 328 8.17 -24.92 -4.09
C GLU A 328 9.24 -25.63 -3.25
N ASN A 329 10.31 -26.11 -3.87
CA ASN A 329 11.44 -26.75 -3.15
C ASN A 329 12.15 -25.77 -2.20
N LYS A 330 12.38 -24.51 -2.60
CA LYS A 330 12.96 -23.50 -1.69
C LYS A 330 12.02 -23.11 -0.55
N SER A 331 10.71 -23.09 -0.80
CA SER A 331 9.71 -22.80 0.24
C SER A 331 9.64 -23.94 1.27
N LEU A 332 9.73 -25.19 0.82
CA LEU A 332 9.82 -26.38 1.68
C LEU A 332 11.14 -26.40 2.46
N GLU A 333 12.25 -26.00 1.85
CA GLU A 333 13.55 -25.91 2.50
C GLU A 333 13.56 -24.83 3.59
N ILE A 334 13.01 -23.64 3.33
CA ILE A 334 12.87 -22.57 4.34
C ILE A 334 11.93 -23.00 5.47
N ALA A 335 10.79 -23.64 5.15
CA ALA A 335 9.88 -24.16 6.18
C ALA A 335 10.54 -25.26 7.03
N SER A 336 11.37 -26.11 6.41
CA SER A 336 12.16 -27.14 7.10
C SER A 336 13.19 -26.51 8.03
N VAL A 337 13.94 -25.51 7.56
CA VAL A 337 14.94 -24.76 8.35
C VAL A 337 14.27 -24.03 9.51
N LEU A 338 13.13 -23.37 9.29
CA LEU A 338 12.37 -22.70 10.36
C LEU A 338 11.77 -23.69 11.37
N SER A 339 11.32 -24.85 10.92
CA SER A 339 10.80 -25.92 11.79
C SER A 339 11.89 -26.55 12.65
N GLN A 340 13.10 -26.73 12.10
CA GLN A 340 14.26 -27.24 12.83
C GLN A 340 14.83 -26.20 13.82
N ALA A 341 14.86 -24.93 13.44
CA ALA A 341 15.44 -23.87 14.27
C ALA A 341 14.60 -23.57 15.54
N LEU A 342 13.35 -24.02 15.61
CA LEU A 342 12.46 -23.81 16.76
C LEU A 342 12.52 -24.92 17.82
N GLU A 343 13.31 -25.98 17.61
CA GLU A 343 13.47 -27.07 18.61
C GLU A 343 14.07 -26.56 19.93
N ASN A 344 14.77 -25.43 19.89
CA ASN A 344 15.50 -24.86 21.02
C ASN A 344 14.72 -23.80 21.82
N CYS A 345 13.52 -23.43 21.38
CA CYS A 345 12.65 -22.52 22.13
C CYS A 345 12.01 -23.24 23.32
N ALA A 346 11.99 -22.59 24.50
CA ALA A 346 11.49 -23.17 25.75
C ALA A 346 10.04 -23.71 25.71
N CYS A 347 9.23 -23.30 24.71
CA CYS A 347 7.89 -23.81 24.53
C CYS A 347 7.84 -25.21 23.88
N GLU A 348 8.82 -25.58 23.04
CA GLU A 348 8.81 -26.82 22.25
C GLU A 348 7.55 -27.05 21.38
N TRP A 349 6.65 -26.06 21.29
CA TRP A 349 5.46 -26.12 20.43
C TRP A 349 5.87 -25.92 18.98
N ARG A 350 5.61 -26.94 18.16
CA ARG A 350 5.85 -26.93 16.71
C ARG A 350 4.64 -26.34 15.99
N ASN A 351 4.84 -25.88 14.76
CA ASN A 351 3.78 -25.37 13.89
C ASN A 351 2.99 -24.20 14.51
N LEU A 352 3.69 -23.34 15.24
CA LEU A 352 3.13 -22.07 15.63
C LEU A 352 2.91 -21.20 14.39
N ASP A 353 1.86 -20.40 14.42
CA ASP A 353 1.55 -19.46 13.34
C ASP A 353 2.75 -18.53 13.10
N GLN A 354 2.98 -18.15 11.85
CA GLN A 354 4.10 -17.28 11.48
C GLN A 354 3.96 -15.87 12.08
N THR A 355 2.79 -15.55 12.64
CA THR A 355 2.52 -14.33 13.41
C THR A 355 3.36 -14.18 14.67
N PHE A 356 3.98 -15.25 15.18
CA PHE A 356 4.89 -15.19 16.33
C PHE A 356 6.30 -14.75 15.91
N GLN A 357 6.69 -13.54 16.30
CA GLN A 357 8.01 -12.98 15.99
C GLN A 357 9.15 -13.80 16.61
N LEU A 358 10.23 -13.99 15.84
CA LEU A 358 11.44 -14.69 16.25
C LEU A 358 12.57 -13.72 16.56
N ILE A 359 13.42 -14.10 17.51
CA ILE A 359 14.65 -13.40 17.87
C ILE A 359 15.76 -14.42 18.18
N ASN A 360 17.00 -14.11 17.81
CA ASN A 360 18.15 -14.98 18.05
C ASN A 360 18.75 -14.71 19.43
N CYS A 361 18.97 -15.77 20.20
CA CYS A 361 19.68 -15.70 21.48
C CYS A 361 21.17 -15.42 21.27
N ASN A 362 21.77 -14.45 21.95
CA ASN A 362 23.22 -14.18 21.79
C ASN A 362 24.12 -15.23 22.43
N LYS A 363 23.57 -16.09 23.31
CA LYS A 363 24.34 -17.15 23.96
C LYS A 363 24.35 -18.46 23.17
N CYS A 364 23.18 -18.92 22.71
CA CYS A 364 23.08 -20.17 21.95
C CYS A 364 22.94 -19.97 20.44
N LEU A 365 22.76 -18.73 19.97
CA LEU A 365 22.55 -18.35 18.56
C LEU A 365 21.26 -18.89 17.92
N GLU A 366 20.48 -19.66 18.67
CA GLU A 366 19.22 -20.24 18.21
C GLU A 366 18.08 -19.20 18.18
N PRO A 367 17.20 -19.25 17.17
CA PRO A 367 16.00 -18.44 17.13
C PRO A 367 14.97 -18.96 18.13
N VAL A 368 14.34 -18.04 18.83
CA VAL A 368 13.29 -18.31 19.81
C VAL A 368 12.15 -17.32 19.64
N HIS A 369 10.94 -17.70 20.04
CA HIS A 369 9.81 -16.78 19.99
C HIS A 369 9.99 -15.63 20.99
N ALA A 370 9.90 -14.38 20.55
CA ALA A 370 9.98 -13.20 21.41
C ALA A 370 8.97 -13.29 22.57
N VAL A 371 7.73 -13.69 22.26
CA VAL A 371 6.66 -13.83 23.24
C VAL A 371 6.94 -14.89 24.30
N CYS A 372 7.60 -16.01 23.97
CA CYS A 372 8.00 -17.02 24.95
C CYS A 372 8.96 -16.43 25.99
N ASN A 373 9.80 -15.50 25.54
CA ASN A 373 10.80 -14.84 26.36
C ASN A 373 10.23 -13.62 27.12
N GLY A 374 8.97 -13.27 26.90
CA GLY A 374 8.29 -12.20 27.64
C GLY A 374 8.33 -10.85 26.94
N TYR A 375 8.60 -10.82 25.64
CA TYR A 375 8.52 -9.61 24.84
C TYR A 375 7.29 -9.67 23.96
N PHE A 376 6.42 -8.67 24.11
CA PHE A 376 5.19 -8.55 23.32
C PHE A 376 5.50 -8.04 21.91
N ASP A 377 6.54 -7.20 21.77
CA ASP A 377 7.08 -6.73 20.50
C ASP A 377 8.59 -6.97 20.44
N SER A 378 9.07 -7.64 19.39
CA SER A 378 10.51 -7.86 19.17
C SER A 378 11.29 -6.55 18.97
N GLN A 379 10.63 -5.45 18.64
CA GLN A 379 11.27 -4.14 18.53
C GLN A 379 11.72 -3.55 19.87
N ALA A 380 11.07 -3.96 20.97
CA ALA A 380 11.46 -3.52 22.32
C ALA A 380 12.70 -4.26 22.85
N ILE A 381 13.24 -5.22 22.09
CA ILE A 381 14.36 -6.05 22.52
C ILE A 381 15.68 -5.43 22.09
N ASP A 382 16.58 -5.21 23.05
CA ASP A 382 17.99 -5.02 22.76
C ASP A 382 18.58 -6.32 22.19
N LYS A 383 18.71 -6.36 20.86
CA LYS A 383 19.19 -7.53 20.13
C LYS A 383 20.65 -7.85 20.42
N GLU A 384 21.44 -6.90 20.92
CA GLU A 384 22.85 -7.12 21.26
C GLU A 384 23.03 -7.76 22.63
N GLN A 385 22.01 -7.68 23.49
CA GLN A 385 22.05 -8.22 24.85
C GLN A 385 21.05 -9.35 25.11
N PHE A 386 20.23 -9.73 24.13
CA PHE A 386 19.18 -10.72 24.33
C PHE A 386 19.72 -12.13 24.61
N ILE A 387 19.28 -12.71 25.74
CA ILE A 387 19.54 -14.10 26.13
C ILE A 387 18.20 -14.81 26.33
N CYS A 388 18.00 -15.95 25.66
CA CYS A 388 16.74 -16.68 25.74
C CYS A 388 16.48 -17.30 27.12
N LEU A 389 15.23 -17.66 27.37
CA LEU A 389 14.74 -18.22 28.62
C LEU A 389 15.47 -19.52 28.98
N SER A 390 15.74 -20.37 27.98
CA SER A 390 16.53 -21.62 28.15
C SER A 390 17.98 -21.34 28.56
N CYS A 391 18.57 -20.24 28.08
CA CYS A 391 19.96 -19.86 28.36
C CYS A 391 20.13 -19.06 29.66
N SER A 392 19.11 -18.30 30.07
CA SER A 392 19.12 -17.41 31.23
C SER A 392 18.84 -18.14 32.55
N SER A 393 18.06 -19.22 32.52
CA SER A 393 17.74 -19.99 33.72
C SER A 393 17.47 -21.45 33.41
N ASN A 394 18.02 -22.36 34.22
CA ASN A 394 17.80 -23.80 34.05
C ASN A 394 16.50 -24.27 34.76
N ASN A 395 15.45 -23.43 34.71
CA ASN A 395 14.25 -23.63 35.50
C ASN A 395 13.22 -24.47 34.73
N LYS A 396 12.81 -25.61 35.31
CA LYS A 396 11.76 -26.49 34.75
C LYS A 396 10.43 -25.75 34.52
N ASN A 397 10.19 -24.63 35.23
CA ASN A 397 8.99 -23.79 35.06
C ASN A 397 9.01 -22.91 33.80
N ASN A 398 10.15 -22.78 33.11
CA ASN A 398 10.27 -21.94 31.93
C ASN A 398 9.34 -22.36 30.81
N LYS A 399 9.13 -23.67 30.65
CA LYS A 399 8.21 -24.23 29.67
C LYS A 399 6.78 -23.75 29.89
N LEU A 400 6.24 -23.95 31.10
CA LEU A 400 4.88 -23.51 31.44
C LEU A 400 4.72 -21.99 31.35
N ARG A 401 5.78 -21.22 31.67
CA ARG A 401 5.78 -19.76 31.55
C ARG A 401 5.73 -19.33 30.07
N ALA A 402 6.51 -19.96 29.21
CA ALA A 402 6.50 -19.72 27.77
C ALA A 402 5.13 -20.07 27.17
N HIS A 403 4.53 -21.20 27.55
CA HIS A 403 3.18 -21.60 27.11
C HIS A 403 2.11 -20.62 27.55
N LEU A 404 2.14 -20.18 28.81
CA LEU A 404 1.20 -19.18 29.29
C LEU A 404 1.30 -17.88 28.48
N ARG A 405 2.52 -17.41 28.18
CA ARG A 405 2.74 -16.21 27.37
C ARG A 405 2.21 -16.36 25.94
N LEU A 406 2.48 -17.49 25.28
CA LEU A 406 1.93 -17.80 23.95
C LEU A 406 0.40 -17.76 23.94
N VAL A 407 -0.22 -18.35 24.97
CA VAL A 407 -1.67 -18.39 25.12
C VAL A 407 -2.25 -17.00 25.37
N LEU A 408 -1.63 -16.19 26.24
CA LEU A 408 -2.05 -14.80 26.47
C LEU A 408 -1.95 -13.96 25.19
N TYR A 409 -0.84 -14.07 24.46
CA TYR A 409 -0.65 -13.36 23.19
C TYR A 409 -1.68 -13.80 22.14
N GLY A 410 -1.89 -15.11 21.99
CA GLY A 410 -2.90 -15.63 21.07
C GLY A 410 -4.31 -15.16 21.42
N ALA A 411 -4.66 -15.15 22.73
CA ALA A 411 -5.98 -14.71 23.17
C ALA A 411 -6.21 -13.22 22.89
N PHE A 412 -5.14 -12.42 22.94
CA PHE A 412 -5.17 -11.00 22.59
C PHE A 412 -5.38 -10.81 21.09
N CYS A 413 -4.65 -11.54 20.25
CA CYS A 413 -4.77 -11.45 18.80
C CYS A 413 -6.12 -11.96 18.27
N GLU A 414 -6.71 -12.97 18.92
CA GLU A 414 -7.93 -13.61 18.45
C GLU A 414 -9.21 -13.17 19.19
N GLU A 415 -9.08 -12.45 20.31
CA GLU A 415 -10.19 -12.03 21.20
C GLU A 415 -11.11 -13.19 21.66
N ARG A 416 -10.58 -14.41 21.70
CA ARG A 416 -11.30 -15.66 22.06
C ARG A 416 -10.33 -16.71 22.59
N GLU A 417 -10.82 -17.92 22.92
CA GLU A 417 -9.94 -19.05 23.26
C GLU A 417 -8.91 -19.26 22.13
N PRO A 418 -7.62 -19.11 22.41
CA PRO A 418 -6.63 -19.03 21.36
C PRO A 418 -6.37 -20.39 20.71
N ALA A 419 -6.28 -20.39 19.38
CA ALA A 419 -6.03 -21.57 18.57
C ALA A 419 -4.73 -22.29 18.96
N VAL A 420 -3.78 -21.55 19.53
CA VAL A 420 -2.48 -22.05 20.00
C VAL A 420 -2.61 -23.12 21.09
N LEU A 421 -3.72 -23.14 21.86
CA LEU A 421 -3.99 -24.18 22.86
C LEU A 421 -4.14 -25.58 22.24
N ARG A 422 -4.37 -25.70 20.93
CA ARG A 422 -4.40 -26.99 20.22
C ARG A 422 -3.04 -27.69 20.21
N ASN A 423 -1.95 -26.95 20.38
CA ASN A 423 -0.59 -27.51 20.46
C ASN A 423 -0.26 -28.06 21.86
N ALA A 424 -1.04 -27.72 22.88
CA ALA A 424 -0.83 -28.17 24.25
C ALA A 424 -1.29 -29.62 24.44
N LYS A 425 -0.53 -30.42 25.20
CA LYS A 425 -0.98 -31.75 25.64
C LYS A 425 -2.25 -31.61 26.50
N LYS A 426 -3.11 -32.64 26.53
CA LYS A 426 -4.40 -32.59 27.27
C LYS A 426 -4.27 -32.14 28.73
N THR A 427 -3.27 -32.62 29.46
CA THR A 427 -3.01 -32.25 30.86
C THR A 427 -2.53 -30.80 31.01
N GLU A 428 -1.67 -30.37 30.10
CA GLU A 428 -1.12 -29.01 30.02
C GLU A 428 -2.20 -27.99 29.61
N LYS A 429 -3.02 -28.31 28.61
CA LYS A 429 -4.20 -27.53 28.21
C LYS A 429 -5.12 -27.31 29.40
N LYS A 430 -5.45 -28.37 30.16
CA LYS A 430 -6.28 -28.26 31.37
C LYS A 430 -5.66 -27.33 32.42
N LEU A 431 -4.33 -27.40 32.60
CA LEU A 431 -3.62 -26.52 33.53
C LEU A 431 -3.62 -25.05 33.08
N LEU A 432 -3.39 -24.80 31.79
CA LEU A 432 -3.41 -23.46 31.20
C LEU A 432 -4.82 -22.86 31.29
N LEU A 433 -5.86 -23.59 30.89
CA LEU A 433 -7.25 -23.14 31.01
C LEU A 433 -7.61 -22.81 32.46
N LYS A 434 -7.26 -23.67 33.43
CA LYS A 434 -7.48 -23.39 34.85
C LYS A 434 -6.78 -22.11 35.32
N LYS A 435 -5.61 -21.77 34.77
CA LYS A 435 -4.94 -20.50 35.06
C LYS A 435 -5.67 -19.31 34.45
N LEU A 436 -6.13 -19.42 33.20
CA LEU A 436 -6.91 -18.37 32.54
C LEU A 436 -8.23 -18.09 33.28
N GLU A 437 -8.95 -19.15 33.67
CA GLU A 437 -10.16 -19.05 34.51
C GLU A 437 -9.85 -18.40 35.86
N LYS A 438 -8.77 -18.81 36.53
CA LYS A 438 -8.33 -18.22 37.80
C LYS A 438 -8.02 -16.73 37.68
N TYR A 439 -7.48 -16.29 36.53
CA TYR A 439 -7.22 -14.89 36.24
C TYR A 439 -8.46 -14.13 35.76
N GLY A 440 -9.61 -14.79 35.61
CA GLY A 440 -10.83 -14.19 35.08
C GLY A 440 -10.75 -13.83 33.60
N ILE A 441 -9.76 -14.39 32.88
CA ILE A 441 -9.53 -14.12 31.45
C ILE A 441 -10.55 -14.86 30.61
N ILE A 442 -10.86 -16.12 30.94
CA ILE A 442 -11.87 -16.91 30.24
C ILE A 442 -13.00 -17.24 31.21
N GLN A 443 -14.23 -17.01 30.77
CA GLN A 443 -15.41 -17.47 31.49
C GLN A 443 -15.59 -18.99 31.34
N PRO A 444 -15.74 -19.74 32.44
CA PRO A 444 -15.93 -21.18 32.39
C PRO A 444 -17.13 -21.58 31.51
N GLY A 445 -16.90 -22.49 30.57
CA GLY A 445 -17.93 -23.07 29.71
C GLY A 445 -18.36 -22.23 28.49
N THR A 446 -18.10 -20.92 28.47
CA THR A 446 -18.49 -20.06 27.33
C THR A 446 -17.33 -19.78 26.37
N GLY A 447 -16.07 -19.85 26.84
CA GLY A 447 -14.90 -19.51 26.04
C GLY A 447 -14.75 -18.02 25.73
N VAL A 448 -15.64 -17.18 26.28
CA VAL A 448 -15.59 -15.72 26.12
C VAL A 448 -14.42 -15.16 26.90
N VAL A 449 -13.64 -14.30 26.24
CA VAL A 449 -12.46 -13.64 26.81
C VAL A 449 -12.86 -12.31 27.42
N ASN A 450 -12.45 -12.07 28.67
CA ASN A 450 -12.53 -10.78 29.33
C ASN A 450 -11.28 -9.97 29.01
N LEU A 451 -11.40 -9.03 28.07
CA LEU A 451 -10.28 -8.22 27.57
C LEU A 451 -9.54 -7.46 28.68
N LYS A 452 -10.26 -6.88 29.64
CA LYS A 452 -9.65 -6.16 30.77
C LYS A 452 -8.78 -7.07 31.65
N ALA A 453 -9.26 -8.27 31.94
CA ALA A 453 -8.50 -9.26 32.70
C ALA A 453 -7.29 -9.80 31.89
N LEU A 454 -7.46 -9.93 30.58
CA LEU A 454 -6.40 -10.35 29.66
C LEU A 454 -5.27 -9.32 29.59
N GLU A 455 -5.56 -8.04 29.40
CA GLU A 455 -4.59 -6.95 29.40
C GLU A 455 -3.77 -6.92 30.69
N GLU A 456 -4.44 -7.03 31.85
CA GLU A 456 -3.78 -7.07 33.15
C GLU A 456 -2.85 -8.30 33.29
N ALA A 457 -3.28 -9.45 32.77
CA ALA A 457 -2.44 -10.64 32.75
C ALA A 457 -1.24 -10.48 31.80
N ILE A 458 -1.40 -9.79 30.67
CA ILE A 458 -0.31 -9.48 29.75
C ILE A 458 0.70 -8.53 30.42
N ARG A 459 0.23 -7.44 31.05
CA ARG A 459 1.08 -6.49 31.81
C ARG A 459 1.94 -7.20 32.88
N ARG A 460 1.42 -8.26 33.50
CA ARG A 460 2.15 -9.04 34.53
C ARG A 460 3.13 -10.08 33.98
N ASN A 461 2.97 -10.53 32.73
CA ASN A 461 3.74 -11.65 32.19
C ASN A 461 4.80 -11.25 31.16
N PHE A 462 4.73 -10.01 30.65
CA PHE A 462 5.63 -9.46 29.63
C PHE A 462 6.42 -8.27 30.17
N PHE A 463 7.66 -8.08 29.70
CA PHE A 463 8.61 -7.10 30.23
C PHE A 463 8.42 -5.70 29.64
N ASP A 464 7.98 -5.62 28.39
CA ASP A 464 7.98 -4.43 27.54
C ASP A 464 6.61 -3.75 27.43
N VAL A 465 5.59 -4.33 28.05
CA VAL A 465 4.21 -3.89 27.89
C VAL A 465 3.91 -2.56 28.59
N GLN A 466 4.71 -2.14 29.57
CA GLN A 466 4.46 -0.89 30.31
C GLN A 466 4.51 0.37 29.42
N ASN A 467 5.13 0.27 28.22
CA ASN A 467 5.26 1.38 27.27
C ASN A 467 4.50 1.15 25.95
N SER A 468 3.74 0.05 25.82
CA SER A 468 3.03 -0.26 24.57
C SER A 468 1.68 0.47 24.54
N ALA A 469 1.53 1.45 23.64
CA ALA A 469 0.28 2.20 23.44
C ALA A 469 -0.89 1.34 22.91
N ARG A 470 -0.65 0.04 22.66
CA ARG A 470 -1.58 -0.90 22.01
C ARG A 470 -2.32 -1.81 23.00
N LEU A 471 -1.98 -1.76 24.30
CA LEU A 471 -2.59 -2.51 25.41
C LEU A 471 -3.22 -1.56 26.42
#